data_AF-A0A165IY72-F1
#
_entry.id   AF-A0A165IY72-F1
#
_cell.length_a   1.000
_cell.length_b   1.000
_cell.length_c   1.000
_cell.angle_alpha   90.00
_cell.angle_beta   90.00
_cell.angle_gamma   90.00
#
_symmetry.space_group_name_H-M   'P 1'
#
loop_
_entity.id
_entity.type
_entity.pdbx_description
1 polymer ?
#
loop_
_entity_poly.entity_id
_entity_poly.type
_entity_poly.pdbx_seq_one_letter_code
_entity_poly.pdbx_strand_id
1 'polypeptide(L)'
;MGAAFEIVVVGCGGGPDETNLSSYLLKAADAFWQDGIVSLEAGSGVGTLQRLLSSNPRLFQGEDTEDAAQGPAITAAQVYSYISDYLITHTHNDHICSLVLSGGSHSGVRKRIRALPCVVDNLQETVFNDKLWPSLASFNEVSDDAHKYLYKPLQHNGEHVEIGHGLSARAMPISHGCTSAGKLYESTAFFVRNDVAEKEFLFFGDVEPDSVSQKPQTRAVWRTAARLIPDELDTIFLECSYRASRPMSALFGHLSPPHVAAELRTLAHEVVEAKQRRASDASFRSAASHNGTNGDSDGSSRPRKRPKVVAAAGDGELTGALRGVRVYIIHCKEQVSLDDDRPTPDAIAEEIRQHLLSGPDLGVEIVAVRQGMRLVF
;
A
#
# COMPACT_ATOMS: atom_id res chain seq x y z
N MET A 1 8.94 -16.16 13.21
CA MET A 1 9.05 -16.14 11.75
C MET A 1 9.96 -14.97 11.40
N GLY A 2 10.82 -15.12 10.39
CA GLY A 2 11.64 -14.01 9.91
C GLY A 2 10.78 -12.96 9.20
N ALA A 3 11.35 -11.78 8.95
CA ALA A 3 10.72 -10.77 8.11
C ALA A 3 10.52 -11.29 6.68
N ALA A 4 9.46 -10.84 6.01
CA ALA A 4 9.14 -11.20 4.63
C ALA A 4 9.52 -10.10 3.63
N PHE A 5 9.59 -8.84 4.08
CA PHE A 5 9.83 -7.67 3.24
C PHE A 5 10.91 -6.76 3.80
N GLU A 6 11.56 -6.03 2.90
CA GLU A 6 12.42 -4.92 3.23
C GLU A 6 12.09 -3.72 2.32
N ILE A 7 11.83 -2.56 2.93
CA ILE A 7 11.53 -1.30 2.26
C ILE A 7 12.53 -0.23 2.65
N VAL A 8 13.07 0.48 1.66
CA VAL A 8 13.76 1.77 1.85
C VAL A 8 12.82 2.90 1.44
N VAL A 9 12.61 3.84 2.37
CA VAL A 9 11.74 5.00 2.17
C VAL A 9 12.54 6.11 1.48
N VAL A 10 12.44 6.22 0.16
CA VAL A 10 13.09 7.30 -0.61
C VAL A 10 12.34 8.62 -0.41
N GLY A 11 11.02 8.56 -0.28
CA GLY A 11 10.19 9.68 0.14
C GLY A 11 8.83 9.21 0.64
N CYS A 12 8.26 9.95 1.58
CA CYS A 12 6.99 9.62 2.22
C CYS A 12 6.09 10.82 2.48
N GLY A 13 6.44 12.01 1.96
CA GLY A 13 5.60 13.18 2.03
C GLY A 13 4.58 13.22 0.88
N GLY A 14 3.52 14.01 1.11
CA GLY A 14 2.53 14.34 0.08
C GLY A 14 2.79 15.70 -0.58
N GLY A 15 3.99 16.26 -0.44
CA GLY A 15 4.31 17.63 -0.85
C GLY A 15 3.90 18.70 0.20
N PRO A 16 4.19 19.99 -0.08
CA PRO A 16 4.68 20.50 -1.36
C PRO A 16 6.18 20.29 -1.62
N ASP A 17 6.95 19.82 -0.64
CA ASP A 17 8.39 19.54 -0.81
C ASP A 17 8.64 18.45 -1.85
N GLU A 18 9.16 18.83 -3.02
CA GLU A 18 9.48 17.91 -4.12
C GLU A 18 10.62 16.94 -3.78
N THR A 19 11.36 17.22 -2.71
CA THR A 19 12.50 16.42 -2.28
C THR A 19 12.11 15.24 -1.40
N ASN A 20 10.85 15.17 -0.94
CA ASN A 20 10.29 14.11 -0.10
C ASN A 20 8.88 13.70 -0.56
N LEU A 21 8.76 13.31 -1.81
CA LEU A 21 7.52 12.82 -2.42
C LEU A 21 7.44 11.29 -2.36
N SER A 22 6.24 10.72 -2.29
CA SER A 22 6.01 9.29 -2.12
C SER A 22 6.80 8.42 -3.10
N SER A 23 7.69 7.59 -2.57
CA SER A 23 8.60 6.72 -3.33
C SER A 23 9.26 5.72 -2.36
N TYR A 24 9.02 4.43 -2.58
CA TYR A 24 9.49 3.36 -1.69
C TYR A 24 10.12 2.25 -2.52
N LEU A 25 11.33 1.82 -2.15
CA LEU A 25 12.03 0.73 -2.83
C LEU A 25 11.86 -0.55 -2.01
N LEU A 26 11.28 -1.57 -2.63
CA LEU A 26 10.88 -2.82 -2.00
C LEU A 26 11.68 -4.01 -2.57
N LYS A 27 12.04 -4.93 -1.69
CA LYS A 27 12.45 -6.30 -2.03
C LYS A 27 11.90 -7.31 -1.03
N ALA A 28 11.96 -8.60 -1.37
CA ALA A 28 11.83 -9.66 -0.38
C ALA A 28 12.97 -9.53 0.66
N ALA A 29 12.68 -9.83 1.94
CA ALA A 29 13.64 -9.62 3.03
C ALA A 29 14.93 -10.43 2.85
N ASP A 30 14.84 -11.65 2.34
CA ASP A 30 15.95 -12.57 2.11
C ASP A 30 16.69 -12.36 0.78
N ALA A 31 16.13 -11.55 -0.13
CA ALA A 31 16.78 -11.19 -1.40
C ALA A 31 17.84 -10.10 -1.21
N PHE A 32 18.78 -10.00 -2.16
CA PHE A 32 19.68 -8.86 -2.25
C PHE A 32 19.08 -7.76 -3.12
N TRP A 33 19.45 -6.50 -2.84
CA TRP A 33 18.97 -5.35 -3.62
C TRP A 33 19.35 -5.42 -5.11
N GLN A 34 20.51 -5.99 -5.44
CA GLN A 34 20.93 -6.18 -6.83
C GLN A 34 20.17 -7.28 -7.58
N ASP A 35 19.45 -8.15 -6.86
CA ASP A 35 18.66 -9.20 -7.51
C ASP A 35 17.46 -8.57 -8.20
N GLY A 36 16.88 -7.51 -7.61
CA GLY A 36 15.93 -6.61 -8.23
C GLY A 36 15.06 -5.87 -7.21
N ILE A 37 14.41 -4.79 -7.68
CA ILE A 37 13.64 -3.86 -6.85
C ILE A 37 12.26 -3.61 -7.47
N VAL A 38 11.23 -3.65 -6.63
CA VAL A 38 9.91 -3.09 -6.95
C VAL A 38 9.84 -1.70 -6.33
N SER A 39 9.47 -0.69 -7.12
CA SER A 39 9.18 0.65 -6.60
C SER A 39 7.68 0.78 -6.32
N LEU A 40 7.31 1.17 -5.10
CA LEU A 40 5.95 1.63 -4.78
C LEU A 40 5.95 3.15 -4.94
N GLU A 41 5.13 3.65 -5.85
CA GLU A 41 5.21 5.03 -6.36
C GLU A 41 6.58 5.38 -6.96
N ALA A 42 6.67 6.61 -7.47
CA ALA A 42 7.84 7.15 -8.13
C ALA A 42 7.86 8.69 -8.06
N GLY A 43 7.47 9.28 -6.92
CA GLY A 43 7.56 10.71 -6.66
C GLY A 43 9.00 11.18 -6.58
N SER A 44 9.66 10.92 -5.45
CA SER A 44 11.07 11.24 -5.26
C SER A 44 12.00 10.27 -5.99
N GLY A 45 13.03 10.85 -6.61
CA GLY A 45 13.89 10.20 -7.60
C GLY A 45 15.35 9.99 -7.19
N VAL A 46 16.18 9.80 -8.22
CA VAL A 46 17.65 9.64 -8.12
C VAL A 46 18.31 10.73 -7.29
N GLY A 47 17.91 12.00 -7.46
CA GLY A 47 18.50 13.12 -6.70
C GLY A 47 18.22 13.04 -5.19
N THR A 48 17.01 12.60 -4.81
CA THR A 48 16.67 12.36 -3.41
C THR A 48 17.46 11.20 -2.84
N LEU A 49 17.51 10.07 -3.57
CA LEU A 49 18.28 8.92 -3.15
C LEU A 49 19.77 9.24 -3.00
N GLN A 50 20.33 10.06 -3.90
CA GLN A 50 21.73 10.50 -3.81
C GLN A 50 21.99 11.29 -2.52
N ARG A 51 21.08 12.19 -2.11
CA ARG A 51 21.20 12.90 -0.83
C ARG A 51 21.13 11.94 0.35
N LEU A 52 20.19 10.98 0.33
CA LEU A 52 20.06 9.97 1.39
C LEU A 52 21.31 9.10 1.52
N LEU A 53 21.89 8.65 0.41
CA LEU A 53 23.14 7.88 0.39
C LEU A 53 24.35 8.70 0.84
N SER A 54 24.34 10.01 0.58
CA SER A 54 25.40 10.90 1.09
C SER A 54 25.35 11.03 2.61
N SER A 55 24.14 11.10 3.19
CA SER A 55 23.93 11.17 4.64
C SER A 55 24.07 9.80 5.33
N ASN A 56 23.65 8.73 4.67
CA ASN A 56 23.75 7.36 5.16
C ASN A 56 24.23 6.41 4.05
N PRO A 57 25.56 6.26 3.86
CA PRO A 57 26.12 5.37 2.85
C PRO A 57 25.78 3.88 3.05
N ARG A 58 25.27 3.50 4.24
CA ARG A 58 24.91 2.12 4.59
C ARG A 58 23.42 1.82 4.42
N LEU A 59 22.65 2.72 3.81
CA LEU A 59 21.18 2.58 3.69
C LEU A 59 20.73 1.26 3.02
N PHE A 60 21.56 0.68 2.14
CA PHE A 60 21.29 -0.59 1.44
C PHE A 60 22.17 -1.75 1.94
N GLN A 61 22.84 -1.60 3.07
CA GLN A 61 23.67 -2.66 3.67
C GLN A 61 22.88 -3.37 4.78
N GLY A 62 23.04 -4.70 4.88
CA GLY A 62 22.46 -5.50 5.97
C GLY A 62 23.11 -5.18 7.31
N GLU A 63 22.42 -5.45 8.43
CA GLU A 63 22.99 -5.22 9.77
C GLU A 63 24.16 -6.20 10.06
N ASP A 64 24.20 -7.35 9.37
CA ASP A 64 25.16 -8.44 9.61
C ASP A 64 26.45 -8.38 8.78
N THR A 65 26.66 -7.37 7.93
CA THR A 65 27.88 -7.28 7.12
C THR A 65 28.95 -6.45 7.82
N GLU A 66 29.60 -7.03 8.84
CA GLU A 66 30.86 -6.49 9.39
C GLU A 66 31.95 -6.36 8.30
N ASP A 67 31.84 -7.13 7.20
CA ASP A 67 32.75 -7.12 6.05
C ASP A 67 32.41 -6.07 4.96
N ALA A 68 31.32 -5.29 5.08
CA ALA A 68 30.92 -4.32 4.04
C ALA A 68 31.79 -3.06 3.95
N ALA A 69 32.81 -2.91 4.80
CA ALA A 69 33.68 -1.74 4.84
C ALA A 69 34.67 -1.64 3.65
N GLN A 70 34.71 -2.62 2.75
CA GLN A 70 35.78 -2.72 1.73
C GLN A 70 35.30 -2.63 0.26
N GLY A 71 34.00 -2.44 0.02
CA GLY A 71 33.43 -2.24 -1.32
C GLY A 71 33.24 -0.76 -1.70
N PRO A 72 33.20 -0.41 -3.00
CA PRO A 72 32.79 0.93 -3.43
C PRO A 72 31.36 1.23 -2.97
N ALA A 73 31.11 2.45 -2.50
CA ALA A 73 29.79 2.88 -2.08
C ALA A 73 28.78 2.75 -3.22
N ILE A 74 27.61 2.17 -2.94
CA ILE A 74 26.52 2.07 -3.92
C ILE A 74 26.02 3.46 -4.28
N THR A 75 25.78 3.70 -5.57
CA THR A 75 25.27 4.98 -6.07
C THR A 75 23.75 4.91 -6.31
N ALA A 76 23.10 6.07 -6.31
CA ALA A 76 21.67 6.15 -6.62
C ALA A 76 21.34 5.59 -8.02
N ALA A 77 22.22 5.83 -9.01
CA ALA A 77 22.07 5.29 -10.36
C ALA A 77 22.15 3.75 -10.39
N GLN A 78 23.05 3.15 -9.60
CA GLN A 78 23.13 1.69 -9.46
C GLN A 78 21.86 1.13 -8.82
N VAL A 79 21.38 1.70 -7.72
CA VAL A 79 20.11 1.27 -7.10
C VAL A 79 18.95 1.35 -8.10
N TYR A 80 18.81 2.48 -8.80
CA TYR A 80 17.74 2.65 -9.79
C TYR A 80 17.88 1.68 -10.97
N SER A 81 19.09 1.23 -11.30
CA SER A 81 19.29 0.20 -12.34
C SER A 81 18.69 -1.16 -11.96
N TYR A 82 18.52 -1.44 -10.66
CA TYR A 82 17.92 -2.67 -10.16
C TYR A 82 16.38 -2.64 -10.12
N ILE A 83 15.74 -1.48 -10.31
CA ILE A 83 14.27 -1.40 -10.39
C ILE A 83 13.76 -2.13 -11.62
N SER A 84 12.89 -3.12 -11.44
CA SER A 84 12.25 -3.87 -12.53
C SER A 84 10.82 -3.42 -12.79
N ASP A 85 10.09 -3.08 -11.72
CA ASP A 85 8.65 -2.82 -11.75
C ASP A 85 8.33 -1.59 -10.87
N TYR A 86 7.43 -0.74 -11.35
CA TYR A 86 6.81 0.35 -10.60
C TYR A 86 5.34 0.02 -10.37
N LEU A 87 4.91 -0.08 -9.11
CA LEU A 87 3.51 -0.06 -8.72
C LEU A 87 3.08 1.39 -8.53
N ILE A 88 2.23 1.92 -9.42
CA ILE A 88 1.75 3.31 -9.39
C ILE A 88 0.28 3.33 -9.01
N THR A 89 -0.09 4.07 -7.95
CA THR A 89 -1.48 4.05 -7.48
C THR A 89 -2.40 4.96 -8.29
N HIS A 90 -1.90 6.12 -8.70
CA HIS A 90 -2.58 7.09 -9.55
C HIS A 90 -1.59 8.08 -10.19
N THR A 91 -2.08 9.00 -11.03
CA THR A 91 -1.22 9.85 -11.88
C THR A 91 -1.07 11.28 -11.38
N HIS A 92 -1.27 11.55 -10.08
CA HIS A 92 -0.87 12.84 -9.54
C HIS A 92 0.66 12.95 -9.54
N ASN A 93 1.15 14.16 -9.79
CA ASN A 93 2.56 14.37 -10.11
C ASN A 93 3.49 14.01 -8.95
N ASP A 94 3.06 14.21 -7.71
CA ASP A 94 3.77 13.80 -6.51
C ASP A 94 4.01 12.28 -6.41
N HIS A 95 3.28 11.47 -7.16
CA HIS A 95 3.46 10.01 -7.21
C HIS A 95 4.27 9.54 -8.43
N ILE A 96 4.41 10.38 -9.46
CA ILE A 96 5.04 9.98 -10.74
C ILE A 96 6.19 10.88 -11.20
N CYS A 97 6.52 11.95 -10.47
CA CYS A 97 7.50 12.96 -10.92
C CYS A 97 8.82 12.34 -11.37
N SER A 98 9.43 11.48 -10.54
CA SER A 98 10.68 10.82 -10.91
C SER A 98 10.53 9.77 -12.01
N LEU A 99 9.37 9.10 -12.11
CA LEU A 99 9.07 8.19 -13.21
C LEU A 99 9.16 8.94 -14.55
N VAL A 100 8.56 10.13 -14.60
CA VAL A 100 8.57 10.98 -15.80
C VAL A 100 9.98 11.48 -16.07
N LEU A 101 10.61 12.15 -15.11
CA LEU A 101 11.94 12.75 -15.29
C LEU A 101 13.02 11.73 -15.66
N SER A 102 12.91 10.50 -15.15
CA SER A 102 13.89 9.45 -15.44
C SER A 102 13.60 8.74 -16.77
N GLY A 103 12.43 8.97 -17.38
CA GLY A 103 12.01 8.36 -18.65
C GLY A 103 13.12 8.41 -19.71
N GLY A 104 13.48 7.25 -20.26
CA GLY A 104 14.53 7.12 -21.27
C GLY A 104 15.97 7.22 -20.77
N SER A 105 16.20 7.53 -19.48
CA SER A 105 17.53 7.66 -18.87
C SER A 105 17.92 6.44 -18.02
N HIS A 106 17.12 5.37 -18.05
CA HIS A 106 17.36 4.19 -17.24
C HIS A 106 18.43 3.27 -17.80
N SER A 107 19.09 2.57 -16.90
CA SER A 107 19.93 1.40 -17.18
C SER A 107 19.35 0.16 -16.51
N GLY A 108 19.93 -1.01 -16.81
CA GLY A 108 19.49 -2.30 -16.27
C GLY A 108 18.36 -2.92 -17.09
N VAL A 109 17.48 -3.65 -16.42
CA VAL A 109 16.32 -4.31 -17.06
C VAL A 109 15.30 -3.27 -17.54
N ARG A 110 14.61 -3.58 -18.63
CA ARG A 110 13.48 -2.76 -19.12
C ARG A 110 12.41 -2.70 -18.02
N LYS A 111 12.10 -1.48 -17.58
CA LYS A 111 11.22 -1.25 -16.43
C LYS A 111 9.75 -1.35 -16.82
N ARG A 112 8.95 -1.95 -15.94
CA ARG A 112 7.50 -2.14 -16.14
C ARG A 112 6.72 -1.16 -15.28
N ILE A 113 5.63 -0.64 -15.81
CA ILE A 113 4.65 0.14 -15.04
C ILE A 113 3.43 -0.73 -14.80
N ARG A 114 3.15 -1.00 -13.53
CA ARG A 114 2.05 -1.80 -13.01
C ARG A 114 1.05 -0.87 -12.33
N ALA A 115 -0.14 -0.75 -12.89
CA ALA A 115 -1.20 0.08 -12.31
C ALA A 115 -2.57 -0.43 -12.79
N LEU A 116 -3.65 0.06 -12.19
CA LEU A 116 -4.99 -0.18 -12.71
C LEU A 116 -5.11 0.34 -14.16
N PRO A 117 -5.98 -0.25 -15.01
CA PRO A 117 -6.12 0.17 -16.40
C PRO A 117 -6.38 1.68 -16.57
N CYS A 118 -7.25 2.27 -15.75
CA CYS A 118 -7.54 3.70 -15.81
C CYS A 118 -6.33 4.60 -15.50
N VAL A 119 -5.40 4.13 -14.65
CA VAL A 119 -4.14 4.83 -14.34
C VAL A 119 -3.19 4.75 -15.53
N VAL A 120 -3.11 3.58 -16.18
CA VAL A 120 -2.32 3.41 -17.41
C VAL A 120 -2.86 4.27 -18.55
N ASP A 121 -4.18 4.34 -18.72
CA ASP A 121 -4.83 5.21 -19.69
C ASP A 121 -4.44 6.68 -19.44
N ASN A 122 -4.53 7.15 -18.19
CA ASN A 122 -4.10 8.50 -17.82
C ASN A 122 -2.62 8.75 -18.16
N LEU A 123 -1.71 7.82 -17.86
CA LEU A 123 -0.28 7.94 -18.19
C LEU A 123 -0.06 8.05 -19.71
N GLN A 124 -0.76 7.24 -20.49
CA GLN A 124 -0.65 7.26 -21.94
C GLN A 124 -1.22 8.54 -22.55
N GLU A 125 -2.37 8.99 -22.07
CA GLU A 125 -3.08 10.14 -22.66
C GLU A 125 -2.48 11.48 -22.24
N THR A 126 -1.96 11.59 -21.02
CA THR A 126 -1.56 12.88 -20.43
C THR A 126 -0.05 13.04 -20.23
N VAL A 127 0.69 11.95 -20.02
CA VAL A 127 2.11 11.99 -19.64
C VAL A 127 3.02 11.63 -20.80
N PHE A 128 3.01 10.38 -21.25
CA PHE A 128 3.91 9.86 -22.28
C PHE A 128 3.30 10.00 -23.69
N ASN A 129 2.94 11.23 -24.06
CA ASN A 129 2.12 11.57 -25.22
C ASN A 129 2.80 12.53 -26.23
N ASP A 130 4.13 12.72 -26.12
CA ASP A 130 4.92 13.66 -26.91
C ASP A 130 4.57 15.15 -26.71
N LYS A 131 3.72 15.47 -25.72
CA LYS A 131 3.37 16.86 -25.35
C LYS A 131 3.89 17.21 -23.97
N LEU A 132 3.52 16.45 -22.93
CA LEU A 132 4.04 16.66 -21.59
C LEU A 132 5.45 16.07 -21.47
N TRP A 133 5.60 14.81 -21.88
CA TRP A 133 6.88 14.11 -21.94
C TRP A 133 6.95 13.25 -23.22
N PRO A 134 8.16 12.94 -23.75
CA PRO A 134 8.29 12.04 -24.89
C PRO A 134 7.60 10.71 -24.66
N SER A 135 7.07 10.08 -25.73
CA SER A 135 6.36 8.80 -25.69
C SER A 135 7.30 7.63 -25.42
N LEU A 136 7.71 7.54 -24.16
CA LEU A 136 8.70 6.61 -23.61
C LEU A 136 8.07 5.45 -22.84
N ALA A 137 6.78 5.18 -23.08
CA ALA A 137 6.06 4.07 -22.47
C ALA A 137 5.05 3.49 -23.47
N SER A 138 4.97 2.17 -23.55
CA SER A 138 4.03 1.49 -24.45
C SER A 138 3.66 0.10 -23.96
N PHE A 139 2.69 -0.54 -24.62
CA PHE A 139 2.35 -1.96 -24.44
C PHE A 139 3.22 -2.91 -25.26
N ASN A 140 4.10 -2.38 -26.12
CA ASN A 140 4.86 -3.18 -27.06
C ASN A 140 6.10 -3.77 -26.40
N GLU A 141 6.05 -5.06 -26.12
CA GLU A 141 7.15 -5.79 -25.49
C GLU A 141 8.27 -6.15 -26.46
N VAL A 142 7.93 -6.39 -27.73
CA VAL A 142 8.83 -7.06 -28.68
C VAL A 142 9.68 -6.08 -29.49
N SER A 143 9.10 -4.98 -29.98
CA SER A 143 9.76 -4.12 -30.97
C SER A 143 10.04 -2.70 -30.51
N ASP A 144 9.79 -2.39 -29.23
CA ASP A 144 10.13 -1.08 -28.66
C ASP A 144 11.53 -1.09 -28.04
N ASP A 145 12.13 0.09 -27.99
CA ASP A 145 13.44 0.26 -27.40
C ASP A 145 13.46 -0.10 -25.90
N ALA A 146 14.55 -0.74 -25.45
CA ALA A 146 14.70 -1.20 -24.07
C ALA A 146 14.67 -0.06 -23.01
N HIS A 147 14.91 1.18 -23.43
CA HIS A 147 14.87 2.35 -22.55
C HIS A 147 13.44 2.86 -22.28
N LYS A 148 12.45 2.39 -23.06
CA LYS A 148 11.03 2.71 -22.84
C LYS A 148 10.45 1.84 -21.75
N TYR A 149 9.57 2.42 -20.95
CA TYR A 149 8.73 1.66 -20.03
C TYR A 149 7.80 0.71 -20.77
N LEU A 150 7.47 -0.40 -20.11
CA LEU A 150 6.48 -1.36 -20.58
C LEU A 150 5.25 -1.32 -19.67
N TYR A 151 4.10 -0.94 -20.23
CA TYR A 151 2.84 -1.00 -19.51
C TYR A 151 2.41 -2.46 -19.30
N LYS A 152 2.14 -2.83 -18.04
CA LYS A 152 1.64 -4.14 -17.63
C LYS A 152 0.51 -3.95 -16.61
N PRO A 153 -0.70 -3.57 -17.07
CA PRO A 153 -1.81 -3.25 -16.17
C PRO A 153 -2.17 -4.40 -15.23
N LEU A 154 -2.60 -4.06 -14.02
CA LEU A 154 -3.12 -4.99 -13.02
C LEU A 154 -4.64 -4.92 -13.04
N GLN A 155 -5.30 -6.04 -13.34
CA GLN A 155 -6.76 -6.09 -13.37
C GLN A 155 -7.33 -6.20 -11.97
N HIS A 156 -8.46 -5.54 -11.71
CA HIS A 156 -9.24 -5.75 -10.48
C HIS A 156 -10.12 -7.01 -10.61
N ASN A 157 -9.48 -8.18 -10.75
CA ASN A 157 -10.14 -9.48 -10.88
C ASN A 157 -9.89 -10.40 -9.65
N GLY A 158 -9.13 -9.91 -8.67
CA GLY A 158 -8.81 -10.62 -7.44
C GLY A 158 -7.55 -11.50 -7.51
N GLU A 159 -6.90 -11.59 -8.67
CA GLU A 159 -5.69 -12.38 -8.87
C GLU A 159 -4.43 -11.62 -8.46
N HIS A 160 -3.46 -12.36 -7.91
CA HIS A 160 -2.10 -11.88 -7.73
C HIS A 160 -1.31 -12.09 -9.02
N VAL A 161 -0.61 -11.06 -9.47
CA VAL A 161 0.25 -11.07 -10.66
C VAL A 161 1.70 -10.90 -10.22
N GLU A 162 2.61 -11.70 -10.76
CA GLU A 162 4.04 -11.58 -10.47
C GLU A 162 4.58 -10.20 -10.88
N ILE A 163 5.26 -9.54 -9.95
CA ILE A 163 5.90 -8.23 -10.10
C ILE A 163 7.42 -8.30 -9.88
N GLY A 164 7.98 -9.52 -9.87
CA GLY A 164 9.42 -9.79 -9.84
C GLY A 164 9.92 -10.29 -8.49
N HIS A 165 11.00 -11.07 -8.52
CA HIS A 165 11.83 -11.42 -7.35
C HIS A 165 11.06 -12.08 -6.20
N GLY A 166 10.15 -13.01 -6.53
CA GLY A 166 9.34 -13.72 -5.55
C GLY A 166 8.20 -12.88 -4.95
N LEU A 167 7.90 -11.74 -5.56
CA LEU A 167 6.79 -10.88 -5.17
C LEU A 167 5.68 -10.90 -6.22
N SER A 168 4.44 -10.90 -5.74
CA SER A 168 3.24 -10.70 -6.56
C SER A 168 2.37 -9.60 -5.97
N ALA A 169 1.51 -9.00 -6.80
CA ALA A 169 0.57 -7.97 -6.34
C ALA A 169 -0.81 -8.10 -6.98
N ARG A 170 -1.80 -7.65 -6.24
CA ARG A 170 -3.19 -7.46 -6.68
C ARG A 170 -3.62 -6.02 -6.41
N ALA A 171 -4.42 -5.47 -7.32
CA ALA A 171 -4.88 -4.09 -7.24
C ALA A 171 -6.38 -4.01 -6.87
N MET A 172 -6.74 -3.07 -6.01
CA MET A 172 -8.12 -2.71 -5.71
C MET A 172 -8.32 -1.20 -5.88
N PRO A 173 -9.36 -0.76 -6.61
CA PRO A 173 -9.65 0.66 -6.75
C PRO A 173 -10.09 1.24 -5.41
N ILE A 174 -9.66 2.47 -5.15
CA ILE A 174 -10.08 3.30 -4.02
C ILE A 174 -10.40 4.71 -4.51
N SER A 175 -11.21 5.42 -3.74
CA SER A 175 -11.66 6.76 -4.10
C SER A 175 -10.68 7.81 -3.60
N HIS A 176 -10.32 8.77 -4.44
CA HIS A 176 -9.41 9.87 -4.12
C HIS A 176 -10.02 11.22 -4.56
N GLY A 177 -11.21 11.53 -4.05
CA GLY A 177 -11.91 12.78 -4.35
C GLY A 177 -12.56 12.80 -5.73
N CYS A 178 -12.77 14.01 -6.24
CA CYS A 178 -13.41 14.24 -7.52
C CYS A 178 -12.64 15.29 -8.32
N THR A 179 -12.63 15.12 -9.63
CA THR A 179 -12.22 16.14 -10.59
C THR A 179 -13.11 17.39 -10.48
N SER A 180 -12.66 18.52 -11.04
CA SER A 180 -13.47 19.75 -11.12
C SER A 180 -14.81 19.57 -11.86
N ALA A 181 -14.93 18.54 -12.69
CA ALA A 181 -16.16 18.16 -13.37
C ALA A 181 -17.09 17.27 -12.53
N GLY A 182 -16.75 17.00 -11.26
CA GLY A 182 -17.53 16.14 -10.35
C GLY A 182 -17.40 14.64 -10.63
N LYS A 183 -16.50 14.22 -11.53
CA LYS A 183 -16.20 12.80 -11.76
C LYS A 183 -15.24 12.29 -10.68
N LEU A 184 -15.53 11.13 -10.11
CA LEU A 184 -14.62 10.41 -9.19
C LEU A 184 -13.22 10.32 -9.77
N TYR A 185 -12.23 10.63 -8.95
CA TYR A 185 -10.84 10.35 -9.23
C TYR A 185 -10.45 9.07 -8.48
N GLU A 186 -10.02 8.04 -9.21
CA GLU A 186 -9.68 6.73 -8.63
C GLU A 186 -8.18 6.64 -8.38
N SER A 187 -7.83 6.07 -7.23
CA SER A 187 -6.50 5.66 -6.82
C SER A 187 -6.50 4.13 -6.61
N THR A 188 -5.40 3.57 -6.10
CA THR A 188 -5.24 2.13 -5.94
C THR A 188 -4.75 1.76 -4.54
N ALA A 189 -5.31 0.68 -3.98
CA ALA A 189 -4.70 -0.07 -2.90
C ALA A 189 -4.10 -1.37 -3.45
N PHE A 190 -2.82 -1.60 -3.18
CA PHE A 190 -2.10 -2.81 -3.56
C PHE A 190 -1.98 -3.76 -2.36
N PHE A 191 -2.35 -5.02 -2.55
CA PHE A 191 -1.83 -6.08 -1.68
C PHE A 191 -0.59 -6.64 -2.37
N VAL A 192 0.52 -6.62 -1.67
CA VAL A 192 1.80 -7.13 -2.16
C VAL A 192 2.18 -8.33 -1.33
N ARG A 193 2.38 -9.47 -2.00
CA ARG A 193 2.63 -10.77 -1.41
C ARG A 193 4.07 -11.20 -1.66
N ASN A 194 4.72 -11.72 -0.63
CA ASN A 194 5.89 -12.56 -0.77
C ASN A 194 5.41 -14.00 -1.02
N ASP A 195 5.67 -14.52 -2.22
CA ASP A 195 5.12 -15.79 -2.67
C ASP A 195 5.70 -17.01 -1.93
N VAL A 196 6.90 -16.88 -1.37
CA VAL A 196 7.56 -17.96 -0.59
C VAL A 196 7.12 -17.93 0.86
N ALA A 197 7.07 -16.75 1.46
CA ALA A 197 6.68 -16.59 2.87
C ALA A 197 5.16 -16.64 3.09
N GLU A 198 4.37 -16.55 2.01
CA GLU A 198 2.90 -16.42 2.04
C GLU A 198 2.42 -15.29 2.96
N LYS A 199 3.20 -14.21 3.00
CA LYS A 199 2.93 -12.98 3.75
C LYS A 199 2.55 -11.86 2.79
N GLU A 200 1.64 -10.99 3.23
CA GLU A 200 1.15 -9.84 2.49
C GLU A 200 1.26 -8.57 3.33
N PHE A 201 1.52 -7.45 2.66
CA PHE A 201 1.23 -6.12 3.23
C PHE A 201 0.30 -5.35 2.30
N LEU A 202 -0.41 -4.38 2.87
CA LEU A 202 -1.34 -3.53 2.16
C LEU A 202 -0.76 -2.13 2.01
N PHE A 203 -0.68 -1.64 0.78
CA PHE A 203 -0.19 -0.31 0.47
C PHE A 203 -1.28 0.52 -0.19
N PHE A 204 -1.66 1.63 0.44
CA PHE A 204 -2.60 2.59 -0.11
C PHE A 204 -1.88 3.71 -0.85
N GLY A 205 -2.39 4.06 -2.02
CA GLY A 205 -2.22 5.40 -2.56
C GLY A 205 -3.11 6.40 -1.82
N ASP A 206 -3.21 7.60 -2.36
CA ASP A 206 -4.06 8.65 -1.80
C ASP A 206 -5.51 8.20 -1.76
N VAL A 207 -6.21 8.49 -0.65
CA VAL A 207 -7.54 7.94 -0.38
C VAL A 207 -8.40 8.90 0.41
N GLU A 208 -9.66 9.00 0.01
CA GLU A 208 -10.67 9.76 0.72
C GLU A 208 -11.44 8.86 1.69
N PRO A 209 -11.92 9.39 2.83
CA PRO A 209 -12.70 8.60 3.77
C PRO A 209 -14.00 8.09 3.14
N ASP A 210 -14.37 6.83 3.41
CA ASP A 210 -15.63 6.27 2.91
C ASP A 210 -16.86 7.04 3.46
N SER A 211 -16.70 7.72 4.61
CA SER A 211 -17.75 8.55 5.21
C SER A 211 -18.06 9.84 4.43
N VAL A 212 -17.17 10.29 3.55
CA VAL A 212 -17.35 11.51 2.74
C VAL A 212 -17.37 11.23 1.24
N SER A 213 -16.89 10.05 0.82
CA SER A 213 -16.81 9.66 -0.58
C SER A 213 -18.18 9.59 -1.26
N GLN A 214 -18.26 10.07 -2.50
CA GLN A 214 -19.44 9.85 -3.35
C GLN A 214 -19.60 8.39 -3.77
N LYS A 215 -18.49 7.63 -3.79
CA LYS A 215 -18.45 6.22 -4.12
C LYS A 215 -17.51 5.52 -3.13
N PRO A 216 -17.97 5.20 -1.92
CA PRO A 216 -17.15 4.51 -0.92
C PRO A 216 -16.59 3.20 -1.46
N GLN A 217 -15.27 3.01 -1.35
CA GLN A 217 -14.55 1.85 -1.90
C GLN A 217 -13.61 1.19 -0.87
N THR A 218 -13.22 1.89 0.18
CA THR A 218 -12.21 1.46 1.16
C THR A 218 -12.69 0.23 1.96
N ARG A 219 -13.98 0.17 2.31
CA ARG A 219 -14.55 -1.00 3.01
C ARG A 219 -14.39 -2.32 2.24
N ALA A 220 -14.37 -2.30 0.90
CA ALA A 220 -14.13 -3.50 0.11
C ALA A 220 -12.68 -3.99 0.25
N VAL A 221 -11.72 -3.06 0.36
CA VAL A 221 -10.31 -3.35 0.67
C VAL A 221 -10.21 -3.95 2.07
N TRP A 222 -10.85 -3.33 3.08
CA TRP A 222 -10.90 -3.85 4.45
C TRP A 222 -11.48 -5.25 4.56
N ARG A 223 -12.56 -5.54 3.82
CA ARG A 223 -13.13 -6.90 3.75
C ARG A 223 -12.16 -7.94 3.22
N THR A 224 -11.23 -7.54 2.34
CA THR A 224 -10.18 -8.45 1.91
C THR A 224 -9.10 -8.58 2.97
N ALA A 225 -8.54 -7.47 3.44
CA ALA A 225 -7.50 -7.48 4.46
C ALA A 225 -7.92 -8.24 5.73
N ALA A 226 -9.18 -8.09 6.15
CA ALA A 226 -9.75 -8.77 7.30
C ALA A 226 -9.69 -10.29 7.25
N ARG A 227 -9.66 -10.89 6.05
CA ARG A 227 -9.47 -12.34 5.90
C ARG A 227 -8.01 -12.74 6.12
N LEU A 228 -7.07 -11.85 5.87
CA LEU A 228 -5.64 -12.13 5.97
C LEU A 228 -5.09 -11.79 7.36
N ILE A 229 -5.75 -10.88 8.09
CA ILE A 229 -5.29 -10.41 9.40
C ILE A 229 -5.56 -11.44 10.52
N PRO A 230 -4.57 -11.67 11.42
CA PRO A 230 -3.19 -11.13 11.42
C PRO A 230 -2.18 -12.08 10.75
N ASP A 231 -2.61 -13.28 10.35
CA ASP A 231 -1.70 -14.40 10.06
C ASP A 231 -0.93 -14.21 8.76
N GLU A 232 -1.60 -13.75 7.71
CA GLU A 232 -1.02 -13.50 6.38
C GLU A 232 -0.71 -12.02 6.19
N LEU A 233 -1.47 -11.12 6.82
CA LEU A 233 -1.30 -9.67 6.72
C LEU A 233 -1.30 -9.00 8.09
N ASP A 234 -0.21 -8.36 8.42
CA ASP A 234 -0.04 -7.59 9.67
C ASP A 234 0.50 -6.17 9.43
N THR A 235 0.80 -5.81 8.18
CA THR A 235 1.41 -4.53 7.85
C THR A 235 0.57 -3.74 6.85
N ILE A 236 0.29 -2.48 7.16
CA ILE A 236 -0.49 -1.56 6.33
C ILE A 236 0.24 -0.23 6.18
N PHE A 237 0.41 0.27 4.96
CA PHE A 237 0.82 1.64 4.67
C PHE A 237 -0.43 2.43 4.28
N LEU A 238 -0.75 3.46 5.05
CA LEU A 238 -1.97 4.26 4.88
C LEU A 238 -1.63 5.75 4.92
N GLU A 239 -2.18 6.52 3.98
CA GLU A 239 -1.99 7.95 3.99
C GLU A 239 -2.69 8.64 5.16
N CYS A 240 -2.08 9.72 5.63
CA CYS A 240 -2.78 10.71 6.43
C CYS A 240 -2.17 12.07 6.14
N SER A 241 -2.72 12.72 5.11
CA SER A 241 -2.12 13.93 4.55
C SER A 241 -2.18 15.13 5.48
N TYR A 242 -3.23 15.27 6.30
CA TYR A 242 -3.45 16.49 7.08
C TYR A 242 -3.65 16.23 8.57
N ARG A 243 -3.22 17.19 9.40
CA ARG A 243 -3.53 17.27 10.84
C ARG A 243 -5.04 17.28 11.09
N ALA A 244 -5.47 16.87 12.28
CA ALA A 244 -6.90 16.84 12.67
C ALA A 244 -7.59 18.21 12.59
N SER A 245 -6.82 19.30 12.67
CA SER A 245 -7.31 20.68 12.55
C SER A 245 -7.76 21.08 11.13
N ARG A 246 -7.43 20.29 10.10
CA ARG A 246 -7.80 20.59 8.71
C ARG A 246 -9.32 20.50 8.52
N PRO A 247 -9.98 21.54 7.99
CA PRO A 247 -11.40 21.48 7.68
C PRO A 247 -11.71 20.41 6.63
N MET A 248 -12.85 19.73 6.78
CA MET A 248 -13.29 18.65 5.88
C MET A 248 -13.37 19.08 4.41
N SER A 249 -13.84 20.30 4.13
CA SER A 249 -13.92 20.86 2.77
C SER A 249 -12.55 21.09 2.11
N ALA A 250 -11.46 21.04 2.87
CA ALA A 250 -10.09 21.26 2.40
C ALA A 250 -9.24 19.98 2.47
N LEU A 251 -9.88 18.81 2.56
CA LEU A 251 -9.19 17.51 2.50
C LEU A 251 -8.86 17.11 1.06
N PHE A 252 -9.64 17.55 0.07
CA PHE A 252 -9.38 17.28 -1.35
C PHE A 252 -9.04 15.82 -1.66
N GLY A 253 -9.84 14.89 -1.13
CA GLY A 253 -9.67 13.46 -1.38
C GLY A 253 -8.67 12.75 -0.46
N HIS A 254 -8.30 13.33 0.69
CA HIS A 254 -7.33 12.76 1.63
C HIS A 254 -7.90 12.48 3.02
N LEU A 255 -7.14 11.71 3.81
CA LEU A 255 -7.45 11.42 5.21
C LEU A 255 -6.87 12.48 6.17
N SER A 256 -7.47 12.52 7.36
CA SER A 256 -6.92 13.17 8.55
C SER A 256 -7.06 12.22 9.76
N PRO A 257 -6.42 12.46 10.91
CA PRO A 257 -6.42 11.55 12.06
C PRO A 257 -7.78 10.98 12.49
N PRO A 258 -8.87 11.76 12.60
CA PRO A 258 -10.19 11.20 12.93
C PRO A 258 -10.70 10.22 11.86
N HIS A 259 -10.39 10.45 10.58
CA HIS A 259 -10.77 9.56 9.48
C HIS A 259 -9.98 8.26 9.53
N VAL A 260 -8.66 8.32 9.73
CA VAL A 260 -7.83 7.11 9.92
C VAL A 260 -8.37 6.27 11.07
N ALA A 261 -8.67 6.89 12.21
CA ALA A 261 -9.24 6.18 13.36
C ALA A 261 -10.61 5.55 13.05
N ALA A 262 -11.43 6.18 12.21
CA ALA A 262 -12.72 5.62 11.78
C ALA A 262 -12.55 4.43 10.80
N GLU A 263 -11.61 4.53 9.86
CA GLU A 263 -11.28 3.45 8.93
C GLU A 263 -10.69 2.24 9.66
N LEU A 264 -9.82 2.45 10.67
CA LEU A 264 -9.29 1.35 11.49
C LEU A 264 -10.36 0.67 12.35
N ARG A 265 -11.35 1.42 12.87
CA ARG A 265 -12.53 0.81 13.51
C ARG A 265 -13.33 -0.02 12.52
N THR A 266 -13.50 0.46 11.29
CA THR A 266 -14.17 -0.28 10.22
C THR A 266 -13.42 -1.58 9.89
N LEU A 267 -12.10 -1.53 9.78
CA LEU A 267 -11.26 -2.73 9.61
C LEU A 267 -11.41 -3.70 10.78
N ALA A 268 -11.41 -3.21 12.03
CA ALA A 268 -11.61 -4.04 13.21
C ALA A 268 -12.95 -4.80 13.17
N HIS A 269 -14.04 -4.12 12.77
CA HIS A 269 -15.33 -4.78 12.56
C HIS A 269 -15.25 -5.87 11.49
N GLU A 270 -14.64 -5.59 10.34
CA GLU A 270 -14.51 -6.58 9.27
C GLU A 270 -13.65 -7.79 9.70
N VAL A 271 -12.62 -7.58 10.53
CA VAL A 271 -11.79 -8.66 11.11
C VAL A 271 -12.62 -9.54 12.07
N VAL A 272 -13.40 -8.93 12.96
CA VAL A 272 -14.28 -9.67 13.88
C VAL A 272 -15.31 -10.48 13.10
N GLU A 273 -15.94 -9.88 12.09
CA GLU A 273 -16.90 -10.57 11.23
C GLU A 273 -16.24 -11.74 10.46
N ALA A 274 -15.05 -11.54 9.92
CA ALA A 274 -14.32 -12.60 9.20
C ALA A 274 -13.99 -13.78 10.12
N LYS A 275 -13.54 -13.52 11.36
CA LYS A 275 -13.28 -14.54 12.39
C LYS A 275 -14.55 -15.31 12.76
N GLN A 276 -15.67 -14.61 12.97
CA GLN A 276 -16.96 -15.23 13.29
C GLN A 276 -17.47 -16.13 12.15
N ARG A 277 -17.32 -15.70 10.89
CA ARG A 277 -17.69 -16.50 9.71
C ARG A 277 -16.83 -17.77 9.61
N ARG A 278 -15.51 -17.67 9.80
CA ARG A 278 -14.58 -18.82 9.82
C ARG A 278 -14.93 -19.83 10.92
N ALA A 279 -15.21 -19.35 12.14
CA ALA A 279 -15.62 -20.21 13.24
C ALA A 279 -16.95 -20.93 12.96
N SER A 280 -17.92 -20.20 12.37
CA SER A 280 -19.21 -20.77 11.97
C SER A 280 -19.05 -21.86 10.91
N ASP A 281 -18.23 -21.64 9.88
CA ASP A 281 -17.95 -22.62 8.83
C ASP A 281 -17.22 -23.86 9.37
N ALA A 282 -16.26 -23.68 10.28
CA ALA A 282 -15.58 -24.80 10.94
C ALA A 282 -16.55 -25.64 11.80
N SER A 283 -17.44 -24.99 12.54
CA SER A 283 -18.46 -25.68 13.34
C SER A 283 -19.44 -26.49 12.47
N PHE A 284 -19.85 -25.95 11.31
CA PHE A 284 -20.73 -26.64 10.38
C PHE A 284 -20.05 -27.86 9.74
N ARG A 285 -18.77 -27.74 9.35
CA ARG A 285 -17.98 -28.85 8.82
C ARG A 285 -17.79 -29.97 9.87
N SER A 286 -17.50 -29.60 11.12
CA SER A 286 -17.38 -30.57 12.23
C SER A 286 -18.70 -31.32 12.49
N ALA A 287 -19.83 -30.61 12.52
CA ALA A 287 -21.15 -31.20 12.70
C ALA A 287 -21.56 -32.12 11.52
N ALA A 288 -21.20 -31.77 10.28
CA ALA A 288 -21.42 -32.62 9.11
C ALA A 288 -20.56 -33.89 9.13
N SER A 289 -19.32 -33.80 9.63
CA SER A 289 -18.42 -34.95 9.77
C SER A 289 -18.84 -35.93 10.87
N HIS A 290 -19.41 -35.45 11.98
CA HIS A 290 -19.88 -36.31 13.08
C HIS A 290 -21.19 -37.05 12.78
N ASN A 291 -21.96 -36.58 11.80
CA ASN A 291 -23.24 -37.19 11.42
C ASN A 291 -23.13 -38.17 10.23
N GLY A 292 -21.90 -38.51 9.82
CA GLY A 292 -21.58 -39.30 8.61
C GLY A 292 -21.48 -40.82 8.79
N THR A 293 -21.81 -41.36 9.96
CA THR A 293 -21.89 -42.82 10.19
C THR A 293 -23.32 -43.22 10.52
N ASN A 294 -24.17 -43.32 9.50
CA ASN A 294 -25.26 -44.31 9.40
C ASN A 294 -25.89 -44.22 8.00
N GLY A 295 -26.08 -45.39 7.38
CA GLY A 295 -26.47 -45.56 6.00
C GLY A 295 -27.95 -45.26 5.68
N ASP A 296 -28.17 -45.22 4.37
CA ASP A 296 -29.39 -45.33 3.56
C ASP A 296 -30.57 -44.34 3.70
N SER A 297 -30.90 -43.81 2.52
CA SER A 297 -32.18 -43.31 1.99
C SER A 297 -33.03 -42.37 2.86
N ASP A 298 -33.20 -41.11 2.42
CA ASP A 298 -34.47 -40.68 1.80
C ASP A 298 -34.33 -39.24 1.24
N GLY A 299 -35.02 -38.99 0.12
CA GLY A 299 -35.07 -37.69 -0.54
C GLY A 299 -35.84 -36.67 0.28
N SER A 300 -35.12 -35.77 0.95
CA SER A 300 -35.71 -34.61 1.63
C SER A 300 -34.82 -33.39 1.43
N SER A 301 -35.27 -32.49 0.55
CA SER A 301 -34.67 -31.18 0.32
C SER A 301 -34.74 -30.34 1.61
N ARG A 302 -33.66 -30.36 2.40
CA ARG A 302 -33.53 -29.49 3.57
C ARG A 302 -33.63 -28.02 3.14
N PRO A 303 -34.47 -27.20 3.79
CA PRO A 303 -34.60 -25.79 3.43
C PRO A 303 -33.28 -25.08 3.70
N ARG A 304 -32.75 -24.37 2.70
CA ARG A 304 -31.61 -23.45 2.85
C ARG A 304 -31.95 -22.46 3.96
N LYS A 305 -31.34 -22.63 5.14
CA LYS A 305 -31.41 -21.63 6.22
C LYS A 305 -30.88 -20.31 5.64
N ARG A 306 -31.73 -19.28 5.63
CA ARG A 306 -31.33 -17.92 5.26
C ARG A 306 -30.11 -17.53 6.12
N PRO A 307 -29.11 -16.82 5.56
CA PRO A 307 -27.99 -16.33 6.36
C PRO A 307 -28.55 -15.53 7.52
N LYS A 308 -28.20 -15.89 8.76
CA LYS A 308 -28.46 -15.02 9.91
C LYS A 308 -27.73 -13.71 9.63
N VAL A 309 -28.45 -12.59 9.67
CA VAL A 309 -27.82 -11.27 9.74
C VAL A 309 -26.94 -11.30 10.98
N VAL A 310 -25.62 -11.27 10.78
CA VAL A 310 -24.67 -11.17 11.87
C VAL A 310 -24.92 -9.79 12.50
N ALA A 311 -25.26 -9.77 13.79
CA ALA A 311 -25.42 -8.51 14.50
C ALA A 311 -24.09 -7.74 14.46
N ALA A 312 -24.15 -6.41 14.35
CA ALA A 312 -22.95 -5.60 14.42
C ALA A 312 -22.20 -5.89 15.72
N ALA A 313 -20.90 -6.16 15.62
CA ALA A 313 -20.05 -6.45 16.77
C ALA A 313 -20.14 -5.31 17.79
N GLY A 314 -20.37 -5.65 19.06
CA GLY A 314 -20.37 -4.66 20.15
C GLY A 314 -18.95 -4.21 20.50
N ASP A 315 -18.80 -3.07 21.17
CA ASP A 315 -17.49 -2.47 21.50
C ASP A 315 -16.53 -3.43 22.22
N GLY A 316 -17.06 -4.33 23.06
CA GLY A 316 -16.25 -5.35 23.74
C GLY A 316 -15.60 -6.37 22.79
N GLU A 317 -16.22 -6.64 21.63
CA GLU A 317 -15.70 -7.58 20.63
C GLU A 317 -14.59 -6.97 19.76
N LEU A 318 -14.48 -5.64 19.72
CA LEU A 318 -13.44 -4.92 18.96
C LEU A 318 -12.12 -4.82 19.70
N THR A 319 -12.10 -5.06 21.01
CA THR A 319 -10.89 -4.94 21.83
C THR A 319 -9.85 -5.96 21.38
N GLY A 320 -8.68 -5.49 20.96
CA GLY A 320 -7.59 -6.30 20.42
C GLY A 320 -7.87 -6.91 19.04
N ALA A 321 -8.92 -6.46 18.33
CA ALA A 321 -9.28 -7.01 17.01
C ALA A 321 -8.13 -6.89 15.99
N LEU A 322 -7.32 -5.84 16.10
CA LEU A 322 -6.17 -5.53 15.26
C LEU A 322 -4.83 -5.78 15.96
N ARG A 323 -4.82 -6.59 17.03
CA ARG A 323 -3.58 -6.94 17.74
C ARG A 323 -2.56 -7.55 16.78
N GLY A 324 -1.36 -6.97 16.77
CA GLY A 324 -0.27 -7.39 15.90
C GLY A 324 -0.25 -6.68 14.54
N VAL A 325 -1.27 -5.90 14.21
CA VAL A 325 -1.29 -5.07 13.00
C VAL A 325 -0.51 -3.78 13.25
N ARG A 326 0.41 -3.45 12.35
CA ARG A 326 1.15 -2.20 12.30
C ARG A 326 0.72 -1.36 11.10
N VAL A 327 0.40 -0.10 11.36
CA VAL A 327 0.00 0.89 10.36
C VAL A 327 1.09 1.95 10.25
N TYR A 328 1.79 1.94 9.12
CA TYR A 328 2.76 2.93 8.71
C TYR A 328 2.04 4.12 8.07
N ILE A 329 2.12 5.29 8.72
CA ILE A 329 1.50 6.52 8.25
C ILE A 329 2.43 7.20 7.25
N ILE A 330 1.90 7.38 6.04
CA ILE A 330 2.61 7.94 4.88
C ILE A 330 1.88 9.17 4.32
N HIS A 331 2.51 9.79 3.31
CA HIS A 331 1.96 10.87 2.50
C HIS A 331 1.51 12.10 3.32
N CYS A 332 2.18 12.38 4.43
CA CYS A 332 1.89 13.57 5.23
C CYS A 332 2.25 14.83 4.43
N LYS A 333 1.34 15.79 4.32
CA LYS A 333 1.60 17.09 3.67
C LYS A 333 2.12 18.06 4.71
N GLU A 334 3.26 18.67 4.44
CA GLU A 334 3.87 19.64 5.36
C GLU A 334 2.94 20.84 5.56
N GLN A 335 2.81 21.27 6.82
CA GLN A 335 2.14 22.52 7.11
C GLN A 335 3.16 23.65 7.10
N VAL A 336 2.83 24.74 6.41
CA VAL A 336 3.63 25.99 6.40
C VAL A 336 3.48 26.78 7.72
N SER A 337 3.01 26.13 8.81
CA SER A 337 2.82 26.80 10.09
C SER A 337 4.14 26.87 10.86
N LEU A 338 4.49 28.07 11.32
CA LEU A 338 5.72 28.37 12.06
C LEU A 338 5.63 28.04 13.57
N ASP A 339 4.52 27.48 14.04
CA ASP A 339 4.19 27.40 15.47
C ASP A 339 4.36 25.99 16.09
N ASP A 340 4.64 24.95 15.29
CA ASP A 340 4.88 23.57 15.77
C ASP A 340 6.20 23.05 15.18
N ASP A 341 7.26 22.98 16.01
CA ASP A 341 8.59 22.50 15.62
C ASP A 341 8.64 20.98 15.38
N ARG A 342 7.55 20.24 15.68
CA ARG A 342 7.54 18.78 15.51
C ARG A 342 7.43 18.39 14.04
N PRO A 343 8.16 17.34 13.59
CA PRO A 343 7.96 16.80 12.25
C PRO A 343 6.49 16.39 12.05
N THR A 344 5.91 16.85 10.94
CA THR A 344 4.48 16.65 10.63
C THR A 344 4.03 15.18 10.75
N PRO A 345 4.78 14.18 10.26
CA PRO A 345 4.38 12.77 10.41
C PRO A 345 4.23 12.31 11.87
N ASP A 346 5.13 12.73 12.76
CA ASP A 346 5.09 12.32 14.18
C ASP A 346 3.86 12.90 14.87
N ALA A 347 3.59 14.17 14.59
CA ALA A 347 2.47 14.85 15.15
C ALA A 347 1.16 14.21 14.66
N ILE A 348 1.05 13.86 13.37
CA ILE A 348 -0.12 13.20 12.79
C ILE A 348 -0.33 11.81 13.40
N ALA A 349 0.73 11.00 13.52
CA ALA A 349 0.66 9.68 14.15
C ALA A 349 0.18 9.78 15.61
N GLU A 350 0.62 10.80 16.34
CA GLU A 350 0.16 11.04 17.71
C GLU A 350 -1.32 11.42 17.77
N GLU A 351 -1.80 12.30 16.90
CA GLU A 351 -3.23 12.63 16.82
C GLU A 351 -4.08 11.39 16.47
N ILE A 352 -3.60 10.50 15.61
CA ILE A 352 -4.28 9.23 15.31
C ILE A 352 -4.41 8.39 16.57
N ARG A 353 -3.32 8.21 17.33
CA ARG A 353 -3.35 7.47 18.60
C ARG A 353 -4.35 8.07 19.57
N GLN A 354 -4.38 9.39 19.71
CA GLN A 354 -5.35 10.09 20.57
C GLN A 354 -6.80 9.84 20.13
N HIS A 355 -7.07 9.88 18.82
CA HIS A 355 -8.39 9.57 18.29
C HIS A 355 -8.80 8.10 18.44
N LEU A 356 -7.85 7.17 18.56
CA LEU A 356 -8.13 5.76 18.84
C LEU A 356 -8.54 5.53 20.30
N LEU A 357 -8.06 6.36 21.25
CA LEU A 357 -8.40 6.26 22.68
C LEU A 357 -9.88 6.52 22.99
N SER A 358 -10.64 7.12 22.07
CA SER A 358 -12.08 7.41 22.28
C SER A 358 -13.01 6.21 22.09
N GLY A 359 -12.46 5.00 21.88
CA GLY A 359 -13.21 3.76 21.71
C GLY A 359 -12.48 2.55 22.30
N PRO A 360 -12.88 1.32 21.93
CA PRO A 360 -12.18 0.12 22.38
C PRO A 360 -10.73 0.11 21.88
N ASP A 361 -9.81 -0.37 22.72
CA ASP A 361 -8.41 -0.55 22.34
C ASP A 361 -8.30 -1.62 21.26
N LEU A 362 -8.12 -1.21 20.00
CA LEU A 362 -8.05 -2.11 18.86
C LEU A 362 -6.76 -2.97 18.88
N GLY A 363 -5.74 -2.58 19.64
CA GLY A 363 -4.43 -3.26 19.68
C GLY A 363 -3.54 -2.99 18.46
N VAL A 364 -3.86 -1.97 17.66
CA VAL A 364 -3.10 -1.57 16.45
C VAL A 364 -1.90 -0.69 16.82
N GLU A 365 -0.76 -0.93 16.18
CA GLU A 365 0.43 -0.08 16.31
C GLU A 365 0.43 0.98 15.21
N ILE A 366 0.60 2.26 15.57
CA ILE A 366 0.70 3.38 14.60
C ILE A 366 2.16 3.84 14.56
N VAL A 367 2.75 3.88 13.36
CA VAL A 367 4.16 4.26 13.14
C VAL A 367 4.23 5.42 12.14
N ALA A 368 4.88 6.52 12.50
CA ALA A 368 5.17 7.61 11.58
C ALA A 368 6.34 7.21 10.67
N VAL A 369 6.12 7.24 9.34
CA VAL A 369 7.18 6.99 8.37
C VAL A 369 7.99 8.25 8.15
N ARG A 370 9.31 8.10 8.01
CA ARG A 370 10.25 9.18 7.70
C ARG A 370 11.12 8.80 6.51
N GLN A 371 11.52 9.83 5.77
CA GLN A 371 12.47 9.68 4.67
C GLN A 371 13.79 9.07 5.16
N GLY A 372 14.34 8.13 4.40
CA GLY A 372 15.57 7.42 4.72
C GLY A 372 15.42 6.28 5.72
N MET A 373 14.19 5.97 6.17
CA MET A 373 13.94 4.76 6.96
C MET A 373 14.18 3.49 6.14
N ARG A 374 14.71 2.47 6.83
CA ARG A 374 14.75 1.08 6.37
C ARG A 374 13.76 0.28 7.24
N LEU A 375 12.74 -0.27 6.62
CA LEU A 375 11.67 -1.03 7.28
C LEU A 375 11.84 -2.50 6.93
N VAL A 376 11.96 -3.36 7.93
CA VAL A 376 12.08 -4.81 7.79
C VAL A 376 10.94 -5.44 8.59
N PHE A 377 10.05 -6.17 7.93
CA PHE A 377 8.82 -6.71 8.54
C PHE A 377 8.38 -8.03 7.91
#